data_AF-A0A0B8P684-F1
#
_entry.id   AF-A0A0B8P684-F1
#
_cell.length_a   1.000
_cell.length_b   1.000
_cell.length_c   1.000
_cell.angle_alpha   90.00
_cell.angle_beta   90.00
_cell.angle_gamma   90.00
#
_symmetry.space_group_name_H-M   'P 1'
#
loop_
_entity.id
_entity.type
_entity.pdbx_description
1 polymer ?
#
loop_
_entity_poly.entity_id
_entity_poly.type
_entity_poly.pdbx_seq_one_letter_code
_entity_poly.pdbx_strand_id
1 'polypeptide(L)'
;MMTYMTKDAVLFSNDAFGQHYCDERLFNDEVDQAELFEQCLRYYSNILTPFSPLVTAKIKEVLSFNLPVDMIATSHGIVWRENPVQIIEKYLEWAGDYQEDRITIFYDTMSNNTRMMADAIAQGIHEVDPGVAVKVFNVSRQDKNEILANVFRSKAVLVGSSTMNNVMMPKIAGMLEEITGLRFKQKKAAAFGSYGWNGGAVDRIHSRLVDAGFETTESQKTKWRPDGKALRECRAYGQMLAKKWALHELNVTPMSVESTPAEPLSAQVPETPKNVAHGDDCQCMICTVCNWVYDPATGEPNQGVEPGTPWEQVPDHFLCPECNLGKDVFAPHAKSEVA
;
A
#
# COMPACT_ATOMS: atom_id res chain seq x y z
N MET A 1 1.62 -22.38 28.69
CA MET A 1 0.65 -23.51 28.74
C MET A 1 -0.75 -22.95 28.92
N MET A 2 -1.79 -23.71 28.58
CA MET A 2 -3.17 -23.32 28.87
C MET A 2 -3.66 -24.11 30.10
N THR A 3 -4.67 -23.59 30.81
CA THR A 3 -5.30 -24.27 31.94
C THR A 3 -6.80 -24.30 31.74
N TYR A 4 -7.43 -25.45 31.94
CA TYR A 4 -8.86 -25.62 31.75
C TYR A 4 -9.54 -25.92 33.08
N MET A 5 -10.63 -25.20 33.39
CA MET A 5 -11.44 -25.39 34.58
C MET A 5 -12.71 -26.16 34.23
N THR A 6 -12.80 -27.39 34.73
CA THR A 6 -13.99 -28.24 34.55
C THR A 6 -15.19 -27.65 35.31
N LYS A 7 -16.41 -28.11 34.96
CA LYS A 7 -17.71 -27.60 35.42
C LYS A 7 -18.07 -26.23 34.86
N ASP A 8 -17.23 -25.22 35.10
CA ASP A 8 -17.48 -23.85 34.62
C ASP A 8 -17.08 -23.64 33.15
N ALA A 9 -16.45 -24.65 32.54
CA ALA A 9 -16.07 -24.69 31.12
C ALA A 9 -15.25 -23.46 30.65
N VAL A 10 -14.31 -23.01 31.52
CA VAL A 10 -13.43 -21.87 31.24
C VAL A 10 -12.05 -22.33 30.81
N LEU A 11 -11.61 -21.86 29.64
CA LEU A 11 -10.25 -22.01 29.15
C LEU A 11 -9.42 -20.76 29.49
N PHE A 12 -8.43 -20.92 30.36
CA PHE A 12 -7.41 -19.91 30.63
C PHE A 12 -6.27 -20.07 29.61
N SER A 13 -6.31 -19.27 28.55
CA SER A 13 -5.45 -19.45 27.37
C SER A 13 -4.14 -18.66 27.41
N ASN A 14 -3.97 -17.76 28.40
CA ASN A 14 -2.86 -16.82 28.47
C ASN A 14 -2.78 -16.00 27.16
N ASP A 15 -1.64 -15.97 26.47
CA ASP A 15 -1.45 -15.11 25.28
C ASP A 15 -2.29 -15.53 24.08
N ALA A 16 -2.63 -16.82 23.96
CA ALA A 16 -3.45 -17.30 22.86
C ALA A 16 -4.87 -16.73 22.95
N PHE A 17 -5.39 -16.27 21.81
CA PHE A 17 -6.70 -15.60 21.67
C PHE A 17 -6.78 -14.22 22.35
N GLY A 18 -5.66 -13.72 22.91
CA GLY A 18 -5.56 -12.40 23.54
C GLY A 18 -5.19 -11.29 22.56
N GLN A 19 -5.24 -10.06 23.08
CA GLN A 19 -5.02 -8.85 22.31
C GLN A 19 -4.65 -7.68 23.22
N HIS A 20 -3.91 -6.70 22.69
CA HIS A 20 -3.59 -5.48 23.40
C HIS A 20 -4.68 -4.43 23.18
N TYR A 21 -5.77 -4.57 23.94
CA TYR A 21 -6.92 -3.66 23.91
C TYR A 21 -7.33 -3.31 25.34
N CYS A 22 -7.35 -2.02 25.65
CA CYS A 22 -7.69 -1.53 26.99
C CYS A 22 -9.10 -0.94 26.96
N ASP A 23 -9.98 -1.52 27.76
CA ASP A 23 -11.33 -1.05 28.02
C ASP A 23 -11.66 -1.35 29.49
N GLU A 24 -12.55 -0.58 30.10
CA GLU A 24 -13.03 -0.83 31.47
C GLU A 24 -13.94 -2.06 31.55
N ARG A 25 -14.57 -2.41 30.41
CA ARG A 25 -15.44 -3.57 30.26
C ARG A 25 -14.59 -4.81 30.01
N LEU A 26 -14.98 -5.93 30.61
CA LEU A 26 -14.18 -7.14 30.60
C LEU A 26 -14.53 -8.07 29.45
N PHE A 27 -15.76 -8.01 28.94
CA PHE A 27 -16.30 -9.06 28.05
C PHE A 27 -16.40 -8.62 26.60
N ASN A 28 -16.25 -9.59 25.68
CA ASN A 28 -16.20 -9.32 24.25
C ASN A 28 -17.47 -8.68 23.69
N ASP A 29 -18.64 -8.97 24.23
CA ASP A 29 -19.93 -8.40 23.80
C ASP A 29 -20.18 -6.97 24.29
N GLU A 30 -19.36 -6.49 25.21
CA GLU A 30 -19.53 -5.18 25.85
C GLU A 30 -18.72 -4.08 25.14
N VAL A 31 -17.82 -4.44 24.22
CA VAL A 31 -16.84 -3.51 23.61
C VAL A 31 -17.09 -3.27 22.12
N ASP A 32 -16.36 -2.31 21.54
CA ASP A 32 -16.41 -2.06 20.09
C ASP A 32 -15.81 -3.25 19.32
N GLN A 33 -16.63 -3.85 18.44
CA GLN A 33 -16.22 -5.04 17.71
C GLN A 33 -15.16 -4.76 16.65
N ALA A 34 -15.17 -3.58 16.02
CA ALA A 34 -14.20 -3.25 14.99
C ALA A 34 -12.81 -3.06 15.61
N GLU A 35 -12.73 -2.30 16.71
CA GLU A 35 -11.49 -2.12 17.47
C GLU A 35 -10.96 -3.44 18.03
N LEU A 36 -11.84 -4.27 18.61
CA LEU A 36 -11.48 -5.58 19.14
C LEU A 36 -10.81 -6.45 18.07
N PHE A 37 -11.44 -6.61 16.90
CA PHE A 37 -10.90 -7.45 15.83
C PHE A 37 -9.65 -6.86 15.17
N GLU A 38 -9.53 -5.53 15.12
CA GLU A 38 -8.30 -4.88 14.67
C GLU A 38 -7.12 -5.24 15.59
N GLN A 39 -7.31 -5.16 16.92
CA GLN A 39 -6.27 -5.50 17.88
C GLN A 39 -5.94 -7.00 17.88
N CYS A 40 -6.93 -7.88 17.74
CA CYS A 40 -6.70 -9.33 17.60
C CYS A 40 -5.85 -9.65 16.36
N LEU A 41 -6.19 -9.05 15.20
CA LEU A 41 -5.44 -9.25 13.96
C LEU A 41 -4.01 -8.69 14.07
N ARG A 42 -3.86 -7.50 14.65
CA ARG A 42 -2.56 -6.87 14.89
C ARG A 42 -1.69 -7.72 15.81
N TYR A 43 -2.26 -8.29 16.87
CA TYR A 43 -1.57 -9.20 17.78
C TYR A 43 -1.10 -10.47 17.06
N TYR A 44 -2.01 -11.15 16.34
CA TYR A 44 -1.68 -12.37 15.63
C TYR A 44 -0.59 -12.14 14.57
N SER A 45 -0.78 -11.14 13.70
CA SER A 45 0.11 -10.85 12.58
C SER A 45 1.54 -10.50 12.98
N ASN A 46 1.70 -9.80 14.11
CA ASN A 46 3.01 -9.31 14.56
C ASN A 46 3.74 -10.26 15.53
N ILE A 47 3.05 -11.24 16.11
CA ILE A 47 3.62 -12.12 17.14
C ILE A 47 3.52 -13.60 16.75
N LEU A 48 2.35 -14.03 16.26
CA LEU A 48 2.01 -15.43 16.13
C LEU A 48 2.21 -16.00 14.72
N THR A 49 2.33 -15.18 13.68
CA THR A 49 2.64 -15.60 12.30
C THR A 49 3.71 -16.69 12.18
N PRO A 50 4.91 -16.59 12.81
CA PRO A 50 5.94 -17.62 12.66
C PRO A 50 5.59 -18.96 13.32
N PHE A 51 4.55 -19.00 14.15
CA PHE A 51 4.06 -20.17 14.88
C PHE A 51 2.74 -20.71 14.34
N SER A 52 2.19 -20.15 13.25
CA SER A 52 0.93 -20.58 12.63
C SER A 52 0.78 -22.11 12.45
N PRO A 53 1.82 -22.88 12.02
CA PRO A 53 1.69 -24.34 11.95
C PRO A 53 1.41 -25.01 13.30
N LEU A 54 1.94 -24.46 14.39
CA LEU A 54 1.73 -24.96 15.76
C LEU A 54 0.35 -24.58 16.29
N VAL A 55 -0.18 -23.41 15.88
CA VAL A 55 -1.53 -22.95 16.26
C VAL A 55 -2.57 -23.97 15.80
N THR A 56 -2.57 -24.33 14.51
CA THR A 56 -3.53 -25.30 13.96
C THR A 56 -3.43 -26.66 14.64
N ALA A 57 -2.21 -27.16 14.88
CA ALA A 57 -2.00 -28.43 15.56
C ALA A 57 -2.55 -28.40 17.00
N LYS A 58 -2.27 -27.34 17.74
CA LYS A 58 -2.71 -27.18 19.13
C LYS A 58 -4.22 -27.01 19.25
N ILE A 59 -4.85 -26.23 18.35
CA ILE A 59 -6.31 -26.09 18.33
C ILE A 59 -6.97 -27.44 18.06
N LYS A 60 -6.49 -28.21 17.07
CA LYS A 60 -7.01 -29.56 16.77
C LYS A 60 -6.86 -30.52 17.95
N GLU A 61 -5.73 -30.47 18.65
CA GLU A 61 -5.50 -31.27 19.87
C GLU A 61 -6.50 -30.89 20.97
N VAL A 62 -6.71 -29.60 21.23
CA VAL A 62 -7.67 -29.15 22.26
C VAL A 62 -9.09 -29.54 21.91
N LEU A 63 -9.51 -29.38 20.64
CA LEU A 63 -10.82 -29.81 20.17
C LEU A 63 -11.02 -31.33 20.32
N SER A 64 -9.95 -32.14 20.20
CA SER A 64 -10.03 -33.60 20.36
C SER A 64 -10.37 -34.05 21.78
N PHE A 65 -10.22 -33.18 22.78
CA PHE A 65 -10.64 -33.49 24.15
C PHE A 65 -12.16 -33.48 24.33
N ASN A 66 -12.91 -32.95 23.36
CA ASN A 66 -14.38 -32.84 23.39
C ASN A 66 -14.87 -32.17 24.70
N LEU A 67 -14.14 -31.15 25.15
CA LEU A 67 -14.50 -30.37 26.33
C LEU A 67 -15.41 -29.21 25.90
N PRO A 68 -16.49 -28.92 26.65
CA PRO A 68 -17.28 -27.71 26.42
C PRO A 68 -16.40 -26.47 26.66
N VAL A 69 -16.65 -25.39 25.94
CA VAL A 69 -15.96 -24.11 26.13
C VAL A 69 -17.01 -23.01 26.16
N ASP A 70 -17.32 -22.55 27.38
CA ASP A 70 -18.29 -21.49 27.61
C ASP A 70 -17.58 -20.13 27.67
N MET A 71 -16.33 -20.09 28.14
CA MET A 71 -15.51 -18.87 28.13
C MET A 71 -14.04 -19.14 27.82
N ILE A 72 -13.38 -18.16 27.19
CA ILE A 72 -11.93 -18.12 27.02
C ILE A 72 -11.40 -16.87 27.73
N ALA A 73 -10.68 -17.08 28.83
CA ALA A 73 -10.05 -16.02 29.62
C ALA A 73 -8.56 -15.93 29.27
N THR A 74 -8.18 -14.89 28.55
CA THR A 74 -6.82 -14.65 28.08
C THR A 74 -6.00 -13.91 29.15
N SER A 75 -4.69 -13.70 28.92
CA SER A 75 -3.85 -12.81 29.76
C SER A 75 -3.92 -11.33 29.36
N HIS A 76 -4.53 -11.03 28.20
CA HIS A 76 -4.49 -9.71 27.59
C HIS A 76 -5.83 -9.35 26.96
N GLY A 77 -6.39 -8.22 27.38
CA GLY A 77 -7.63 -7.67 26.83
C GLY A 77 -8.88 -8.30 27.44
N ILE A 78 -9.83 -8.64 26.58
CA ILE A 78 -11.17 -9.11 26.99
C ILE A 78 -11.23 -10.61 27.26
N VAL A 79 -12.24 -11.02 28.03
CA VAL A 79 -12.70 -12.39 28.17
C VAL A 79 -13.76 -12.67 27.10
N TRP A 80 -13.57 -13.74 26.33
CA TRP A 80 -14.55 -14.19 25.35
C TRP A 80 -15.63 -15.02 26.07
N ARG A 81 -16.82 -14.46 26.26
CA ARG A 81 -17.98 -15.16 26.86
C ARG A 81 -19.12 -15.37 25.86
N GLU A 82 -19.35 -14.42 24.95
CA GLU A 82 -20.37 -14.57 23.93
C GLU A 82 -19.72 -15.14 22.67
N ASN A 83 -20.19 -16.31 22.24
CA ASN A 83 -19.64 -17.06 21.11
C ASN A 83 -18.09 -17.16 21.15
N PRO A 84 -17.48 -17.78 22.17
CA PRO A 84 -16.02 -17.86 22.31
C PRO A 84 -15.34 -18.60 21.15
N VAL A 85 -16.10 -19.39 20.37
CA VAL A 85 -15.60 -20.10 19.19
C VAL A 85 -15.16 -19.14 18.08
N GLN A 86 -15.70 -17.91 18.04
CA GLN A 86 -15.38 -16.93 17.01
C GLN A 86 -13.88 -16.63 16.89
N ILE A 87 -13.17 -16.51 18.02
CA ILE A 87 -11.73 -16.21 18.00
C ILE A 87 -10.90 -17.45 17.65
N ILE A 88 -11.39 -18.65 17.97
CA ILE A 88 -10.75 -19.92 17.58
C ILE A 88 -10.82 -20.07 16.06
N GLU A 89 -11.98 -19.81 15.46
CA GLU A 89 -12.17 -19.84 14.00
C GLU A 89 -11.27 -18.83 13.31
N LYS A 90 -11.16 -17.61 13.86
CA LYS A 90 -10.23 -16.60 13.35
C LYS A 90 -8.77 -17.04 13.41
N TYR A 91 -8.34 -17.66 14.51
CA TYR A 91 -6.99 -18.20 14.61
C TYR A 91 -6.74 -19.34 13.60
N LEU A 92 -7.73 -20.20 13.34
CA LEU A 92 -7.61 -21.24 12.31
C LEU A 92 -7.53 -20.63 10.89
N GLU A 93 -8.34 -19.62 10.60
CA GLU A 93 -8.29 -18.84 9.35
C GLU A 93 -6.90 -18.20 9.18
N TRP A 94 -6.43 -17.48 10.20
CA TRP A 94 -5.14 -16.79 10.21
C TRP A 94 -3.93 -17.73 10.13
N ALA A 95 -4.02 -18.89 10.75
CA ALA A 95 -2.96 -19.91 10.70
C ALA A 95 -2.86 -20.60 9.35
N GLY A 96 -3.91 -20.57 8.53
CA GLY A 96 -3.98 -21.19 7.20
C GLY A 96 -3.30 -20.39 6.10
N ASP A 97 -2.08 -19.90 6.32
CA ASP A 97 -1.32 -19.06 5.38
C ASP A 97 -2.15 -17.86 4.84
N TYR A 98 -2.86 -17.20 5.76
CA TYR A 98 -3.89 -16.21 5.45
C TYR A 98 -3.46 -15.11 4.48
N GLN A 99 -4.37 -14.78 3.56
CA GLN A 99 -4.26 -13.65 2.65
C GLN A 99 -5.63 -13.26 2.10
N GLU A 100 -5.83 -11.97 1.88
CA GLU A 100 -6.96 -11.36 1.20
C GLU A 100 -6.54 -10.99 -0.24
N ASP A 101 -7.51 -10.55 -1.05
CA ASP A 101 -7.24 -9.91 -2.33
C ASP A 101 -6.68 -8.48 -2.13
N ARG A 102 -5.46 -8.42 -1.59
CA ARG A 102 -4.80 -7.20 -1.11
C ARG A 102 -3.32 -7.19 -1.47
N ILE A 103 -2.82 -6.02 -1.85
CA ILE A 103 -1.39 -5.77 -2.10
C ILE A 103 -0.90 -4.64 -1.20
N THR A 104 0.21 -4.90 -0.49
CA THR A 104 0.87 -3.88 0.34
C THR A 104 2.17 -3.42 -0.32
N ILE A 105 2.25 -2.12 -0.60
CA ILE A 105 3.44 -1.45 -1.08
C ILE A 105 4.05 -0.71 0.10
N PHE A 106 5.32 -0.97 0.42
CA PHE A 106 6.03 -0.19 1.42
C PHE A 106 7.42 0.18 0.95
N TYR A 107 7.86 1.40 1.27
CA TYR A 107 9.14 1.90 0.80
C TYR A 107 9.76 2.90 1.78
N ASP A 108 11.03 3.20 1.55
CA ASP A 108 11.69 4.38 2.10
C ASP A 108 12.31 5.19 0.95
N THR A 109 12.48 6.50 1.15
CA THR A 109 12.98 7.39 0.10
C THR A 109 13.70 8.60 0.67
N MET A 110 14.82 9.00 0.05
CA MET A 110 15.56 10.21 0.42
C MET A 110 15.02 11.47 -0.26
N SER A 111 14.52 11.33 -1.50
CA SER A 111 14.15 12.47 -2.37
C SER A 111 12.85 12.23 -3.15
N ASN A 112 11.93 11.43 -2.59
CA ASN A 112 10.62 11.08 -3.16
C ASN A 112 10.62 10.36 -4.53
N ASN A 113 11.76 10.09 -5.16
CA ASN A 113 11.81 9.35 -6.42
C ASN A 113 11.16 7.96 -6.32
N THR A 114 11.49 7.21 -5.25
CA THR A 114 10.88 5.89 -5.00
C THR A 114 9.40 6.00 -4.65
N ARG A 115 8.96 7.10 -3.99
CA ARG A 115 7.54 7.38 -3.75
C ARG A 115 6.78 7.51 -5.07
N MET A 116 7.30 8.30 -6.02
CA MET A 116 6.69 8.48 -7.33
C MET A 116 6.52 7.14 -8.07
N MET A 117 7.51 6.25 -7.96
CA MET A 117 7.40 4.88 -8.50
C MET A 117 6.29 4.09 -7.79
N ALA A 118 6.23 4.14 -6.46
CA ALA A 118 5.23 3.42 -5.67
C ALA A 118 3.80 3.83 -6.05
N ASP A 119 3.56 5.13 -6.20
CA ASP A 119 2.27 5.71 -6.56
C ASP A 119 1.85 5.30 -7.99
N ALA A 120 2.79 5.35 -8.95
CA ALA A 120 2.54 4.91 -10.32
C ALA A 120 2.23 3.40 -10.42
N ILE A 121 2.93 2.57 -9.64
CA ILE A 121 2.68 1.14 -9.56
C ILE A 121 1.29 0.86 -8.97
N ALA A 122 0.92 1.56 -7.90
CA ALA A 122 -0.41 1.43 -7.29
C ALA A 122 -1.53 1.78 -8.27
N GLN A 123 -1.36 2.85 -9.07
CA GLN A 123 -2.30 3.22 -10.13
C GLN A 123 -2.44 2.10 -11.15
N GLY A 124 -1.33 1.53 -11.63
CA GLY A 124 -1.36 0.45 -12.61
C GLY A 124 -2.04 -0.82 -12.10
N ILE A 125 -1.90 -1.13 -10.81
CA ILE A 125 -2.63 -2.24 -10.19
C ILE A 125 -4.13 -1.97 -10.21
N HIS A 126 -4.56 -0.79 -9.75
CA HIS A 126 -5.97 -0.43 -9.66
C HIS A 126 -6.66 -0.35 -11.03
N GLU A 127 -5.96 0.11 -12.07
CA GLU A 127 -6.48 0.16 -13.44
C GLU A 127 -6.84 -1.22 -14.01
N VAL A 128 -6.12 -2.27 -13.61
CA VAL A 128 -6.31 -3.64 -14.11
C VAL A 128 -7.26 -4.44 -13.23
N ASP A 129 -7.12 -4.29 -11.91
CA ASP A 129 -7.88 -5.05 -10.93
C ASP A 129 -8.38 -4.10 -9.83
N PRO A 130 -9.52 -3.42 -10.06
CA PRO A 130 -10.11 -2.51 -9.07
C PRO A 130 -10.55 -3.22 -7.78
N GLY A 131 -10.72 -4.54 -7.79
CA GLY A 131 -11.11 -5.34 -6.64
C GLY A 131 -9.98 -5.53 -5.62
N VAL A 132 -8.72 -5.38 -6.05
CA VAL A 132 -7.56 -5.48 -5.17
C VAL A 132 -7.46 -4.26 -4.26
N ALA A 133 -7.48 -4.51 -2.95
CA ALA A 133 -7.16 -3.47 -1.98
C ALA A 133 -5.66 -3.15 -2.03
N VAL A 134 -5.28 -1.93 -2.43
CA VAL A 134 -3.88 -1.48 -2.44
C VAL A 134 -3.63 -0.54 -1.28
N LYS A 135 -2.60 -0.81 -0.48
CA LYS A 135 -2.12 0.10 0.58
C LYS A 135 -0.67 0.47 0.35
N VAL A 136 -0.36 1.75 0.47
CA VAL A 136 0.98 2.31 0.21
C VAL A 136 1.51 2.95 1.48
N PHE A 137 2.71 2.52 1.88
CA PHE A 137 3.33 2.97 3.12
C PHE A 137 4.76 3.51 2.92
N ASN A 138 5.07 4.60 3.61
CA ASN A 138 6.44 5.05 3.83
C ASN A 138 6.89 4.60 5.22
N VAL A 139 7.83 3.66 5.29
CA VAL A 139 8.30 3.04 6.53
C VAL A 139 8.97 4.04 7.50
N SER A 140 9.35 5.23 7.02
CA SER A 140 9.89 6.30 7.86
C SER A 140 8.82 7.18 8.51
N ARG A 141 7.54 7.04 8.12
CA ARG A 141 6.45 7.95 8.50
C ARG A 141 5.25 7.28 9.14
N GLN A 142 5.19 5.95 9.12
CA GLN A 142 4.04 5.18 9.55
C GLN A 142 4.42 4.10 10.54
N ASP A 143 3.41 3.58 11.25
CA ASP A 143 3.58 2.54 12.23
C ASP A 143 4.00 1.22 11.57
N LYS A 144 5.08 0.65 12.11
CA LYS A 144 5.70 -0.57 11.60
C LYS A 144 4.75 -1.76 11.68
N ASN A 145 4.05 -1.88 12.81
CA ASN A 145 3.19 -3.02 13.08
C ASN A 145 1.90 -2.99 12.24
N GLU A 146 1.43 -1.81 11.85
CA GLU A 146 0.35 -1.63 10.87
C GLU A 146 0.78 -2.11 9.48
N ILE A 147 2.02 -1.78 9.06
CA ILE A 147 2.57 -2.28 7.80
C ILE A 147 2.64 -3.80 7.82
N LEU A 148 3.16 -4.40 8.90
CA LEU A 148 3.25 -5.85 9.05
C LEU A 148 1.88 -6.53 9.09
N ALA A 149 0.88 -5.93 9.73
CA ALA A 149 -0.50 -6.40 9.69
C ALA A 149 -1.08 -6.37 8.27
N ASN A 150 -0.76 -5.33 7.48
CA ASN A 150 -1.15 -5.27 6.07
C ASN A 150 -0.40 -6.31 5.22
N VAL A 151 0.89 -6.54 5.47
CA VAL A 151 1.66 -7.63 4.84
C VAL A 151 1.04 -8.99 5.14
N PHE A 152 0.65 -9.24 6.40
CA PHE A 152 -0.03 -10.46 6.82
C PHE A 152 -1.31 -10.70 6.00
N ARG A 153 -2.13 -9.67 5.82
CA ARG A 153 -3.37 -9.73 5.03
C ARG A 153 -3.15 -9.78 3.52
N SER A 154 -1.96 -9.49 3.01
CA SER A 154 -1.76 -9.33 1.56
C SER A 154 -1.41 -10.64 0.86
N LYS A 155 -1.90 -10.83 -0.37
CA LYS A 155 -1.43 -11.89 -1.28
C LYS A 155 -0.04 -11.58 -1.85
N ALA A 156 0.30 -10.29 -1.95
CA ALA A 156 1.60 -9.86 -2.45
C ALA A 156 2.09 -8.56 -1.82
N VAL A 157 3.41 -8.37 -1.84
CA VAL A 157 4.06 -7.15 -1.34
C VAL A 157 5.00 -6.54 -2.37
N LEU A 158 5.09 -5.21 -2.38
CA LEU A 158 6.13 -4.49 -3.12
C LEU A 158 7.01 -3.71 -2.16
N VAL A 159 8.33 -3.89 -2.26
CA VAL A 159 9.30 -3.28 -1.35
C VAL A 159 10.20 -2.31 -2.08
N GLY A 160 10.12 -1.03 -1.70
CA GLY A 160 10.82 0.06 -2.36
C GLY A 160 12.00 0.61 -1.56
N SER A 161 13.15 0.80 -2.19
CA SER A 161 14.24 1.59 -1.58
C SER A 161 15.14 2.24 -2.63
N SER A 162 15.62 3.45 -2.34
CA SER A 162 16.73 4.00 -3.11
C SER A 162 18.07 3.38 -2.70
N THR A 163 19.05 3.36 -3.62
CA THR A 163 20.43 3.05 -3.22
C THR A 163 21.02 4.18 -2.39
N MET A 164 21.43 3.87 -1.16
CA MET A 164 22.16 4.74 -0.25
C MET A 164 23.49 4.06 0.11
N ASN A 165 24.63 4.67 -0.25
CA ASN A 165 25.96 4.14 0.04
C ASN A 165 26.15 2.67 -0.39
N ASN A 166 25.68 2.32 -1.59
CA ASN A 166 25.72 0.97 -2.18
C ASN A 166 24.88 -0.10 -1.45
N VAL A 167 24.02 0.32 -0.52
CA VAL A 167 23.08 -0.56 0.19
C VAL A 167 21.65 -0.01 0.10
N MET A 168 20.67 -0.78 0.56
CA MET A 168 19.30 -0.29 0.75
C MET A 168 19.21 0.62 1.97
N MET A 169 18.15 1.43 2.05
CA MET A 169 17.92 2.28 3.21
C MET A 169 17.71 1.45 4.49
N PRO A 170 18.18 1.93 5.66
CA PRO A 170 18.29 1.12 6.87
C PRO A 170 16.94 0.65 7.41
N LYS A 171 15.87 1.45 7.29
CA LYS A 171 14.54 1.03 7.75
C LYS A 171 13.96 -0.10 6.91
N ILE A 172 14.25 -0.13 5.61
CA ILE A 172 13.90 -1.26 4.74
C ILE A 172 14.71 -2.51 5.13
N ALA A 173 15.99 -2.35 5.43
CA ALA A 173 16.80 -3.48 5.90
C ALA A 173 16.25 -4.08 7.21
N GLY A 174 15.86 -3.24 8.17
CA GLY A 174 15.25 -3.67 9.44
C GLY A 174 13.87 -4.33 9.25
N MET A 175 13.02 -3.75 8.40
CA MET A 175 11.73 -4.36 8.03
C MET A 175 11.91 -5.75 7.42
N LEU A 176 12.86 -5.93 6.50
CA LEU A 176 13.12 -7.22 5.86
C LEU A 176 13.69 -8.26 6.84
N GLU A 177 14.49 -7.82 7.83
CA GLU A 177 14.98 -8.69 8.90
C GLU A 177 13.81 -9.23 9.74
N GLU A 178 12.88 -8.36 10.15
CA GLU A 178 11.70 -8.75 10.92
C GLU A 178 10.75 -9.63 10.11
N ILE A 179 10.53 -9.32 8.83
CA ILE A 179 9.74 -10.13 7.89
C ILE A 179 10.33 -11.55 7.76
N THR A 180 11.66 -11.66 7.73
CA THR A 180 12.36 -12.96 7.69
C THR A 180 12.07 -13.76 8.97
N GLY A 181 12.10 -13.10 10.14
CA GLY A 181 11.75 -13.70 11.42
C GLY A 181 10.28 -14.12 11.52
N LEU A 182 9.36 -13.35 10.93
CA LEU A 182 7.92 -13.61 10.94
C LEU A 182 7.49 -14.74 9.99
N ARG A 183 8.31 -15.10 9.00
CA ARG A 183 8.13 -16.29 8.14
C ARG A 183 6.79 -16.35 7.42
N PHE A 184 6.36 -15.26 6.79
CA PHE A 184 5.17 -15.25 5.93
C PHE A 184 5.22 -16.36 4.87
N LYS A 185 4.06 -16.94 4.56
CA LYS A 185 3.92 -18.08 3.65
C LYS A 185 2.94 -17.79 2.53
N GLN A 186 3.19 -18.41 1.38
CA GLN A 186 2.36 -18.32 0.16
C GLN A 186 2.17 -16.89 -0.39
N LYS A 187 3.06 -15.96 -0.06
CA LYS A 187 3.00 -14.58 -0.53
C LYS A 187 3.96 -14.32 -1.68
N LYS A 188 3.52 -13.51 -2.63
CA LYS A 188 4.35 -13.04 -3.74
C LYS A 188 5.04 -11.73 -3.38
N ALA A 189 6.16 -11.42 -4.02
CA ALA A 189 6.83 -10.15 -3.79
C ALA A 189 7.51 -9.57 -5.04
N ALA A 190 7.75 -8.27 -5.01
CA ALA A 190 8.63 -7.61 -5.96
C ALA A 190 9.40 -6.46 -5.30
N ALA A 191 10.63 -6.23 -5.76
CA ALA A 191 11.44 -5.11 -5.32
C ALA A 191 11.36 -3.96 -6.34
N PHE A 192 11.45 -2.73 -5.86
CA PHE A 192 11.58 -1.56 -6.75
C PHE A 192 12.43 -0.45 -6.14
N GLY A 193 12.85 0.51 -6.95
CA GLY A 193 13.55 1.67 -6.42
C GLY A 193 14.30 2.54 -7.41
N SER A 194 14.61 3.77 -6.95
CA SER A 194 15.43 4.73 -7.68
C SER A 194 16.92 4.63 -7.31
N TYR A 195 17.81 4.95 -8.25
CA TYR A 195 19.26 5.01 -7.98
C TYR A 195 19.94 6.16 -8.74
N GLY A 196 21.08 6.64 -8.25
CA GLY A 196 21.84 7.71 -8.92
C GLY A 196 22.79 7.20 -10.01
N TRP A 197 23.66 6.26 -9.67
CA TRP A 197 24.71 5.73 -10.55
C TRP A 197 24.63 4.22 -10.71
N ASN A 198 25.26 3.46 -9.81
CA ASN A 198 25.48 2.01 -9.97
C ASN A 198 24.32 1.14 -9.43
N GLY A 199 23.41 1.70 -8.63
CA GLY A 199 22.28 0.94 -8.10
C GLY A 199 22.67 -0.09 -7.04
N GLY A 200 22.08 -1.29 -7.11
CA GLY A 200 22.39 -2.43 -6.23
C GLY A 200 21.44 -2.66 -5.04
N ALA A 201 20.74 -1.62 -4.55
CA ALA A 201 19.80 -1.79 -3.43
C ALA A 201 18.61 -2.68 -3.80
N VAL A 202 18.04 -2.49 -4.99
CA VAL A 202 16.86 -3.24 -5.44
C VAL A 202 17.15 -4.73 -5.58
N ASP A 203 18.31 -5.10 -6.12
CA ASP A 203 18.72 -6.51 -6.23
C ASP A 203 18.94 -7.13 -4.85
N ARG A 204 19.54 -6.37 -3.92
CA ARG A 204 19.72 -6.82 -2.54
C ARG A 204 18.40 -7.01 -1.79
N ILE A 205 17.40 -6.18 -2.07
CA ILE A 205 16.03 -6.36 -1.53
C ILE A 205 15.40 -7.61 -2.13
N HIS A 206 15.52 -7.81 -3.44
CA HIS A 206 15.01 -9.00 -4.12
C HIS A 206 15.57 -10.28 -3.50
N SER A 207 16.89 -10.38 -3.31
CA SER A 207 17.51 -11.54 -2.66
C SER A 207 16.99 -11.76 -1.25
N ARG A 208 16.85 -10.70 -0.44
CA ARG A 208 16.31 -10.82 0.92
C ARG A 208 14.84 -11.25 0.97
N LEU A 209 14.04 -10.86 -0.02
CA LEU A 209 12.65 -11.34 -0.15
C LEU A 209 12.60 -12.82 -0.49
N VAL A 210 13.51 -13.31 -1.35
CA VAL A 210 13.67 -14.75 -1.62
C VAL A 210 14.07 -15.49 -0.34
N ASP A 211 15.07 -14.98 0.39
CA ASP A 211 15.53 -15.57 1.65
C ASP A 211 14.41 -15.62 2.71
N ALA A 212 13.53 -14.62 2.72
CA ALA A 212 12.36 -14.57 3.60
C ALA A 212 11.21 -15.51 3.17
N GLY A 213 11.32 -16.17 2.01
CA GLY A 213 10.38 -17.19 1.53
C GLY A 213 9.25 -16.67 0.62
N PHE A 214 9.39 -15.47 0.05
CA PHE A 214 8.43 -14.95 -0.93
C PHE A 214 8.69 -15.50 -2.34
N GLU A 215 7.62 -15.70 -3.10
CA GLU A 215 7.72 -15.94 -4.54
C GLU A 215 7.97 -14.60 -5.26
N THR A 216 9.20 -14.36 -5.71
CA THR A 216 9.57 -13.06 -6.27
C THR A 216 9.28 -12.93 -7.77
N THR A 217 8.88 -11.73 -8.19
CA THR A 217 8.81 -11.31 -9.59
C THR A 217 9.96 -10.34 -9.93
N GLU A 218 10.24 -10.16 -11.21
CA GLU A 218 11.27 -9.24 -11.72
C GLU A 218 11.10 -7.85 -11.10
N SER A 219 12.23 -7.18 -10.79
CA SER A 219 12.24 -5.94 -10.03
C SER A 219 12.24 -4.69 -10.92
N GLN A 220 11.61 -3.60 -10.47
CA GLN A 220 11.54 -2.35 -11.22
C GLN A 220 12.59 -1.32 -10.76
N LYS A 221 13.41 -0.81 -11.66
CA LYS A 221 14.50 0.15 -11.33
C LYS A 221 14.40 1.40 -12.19
N THR A 222 14.61 2.57 -11.60
CA THR A 222 14.65 3.84 -12.33
C THR A 222 15.86 4.67 -11.92
N LYS A 223 16.51 5.33 -12.87
CA LYS A 223 17.63 6.22 -12.58
C LYS A 223 17.11 7.62 -12.23
N TRP A 224 17.59 8.19 -11.14
CA TRP A 224 17.19 9.51 -10.64
C TRP A 224 15.66 9.67 -10.48
N ARG A 225 15.17 10.88 -10.65
CA ARG A 225 13.74 11.20 -10.59
C ARG A 225 13.05 10.63 -11.83
N PRO A 226 11.98 9.84 -11.68
CA PRO A 226 11.21 9.33 -12.82
C PRO A 226 10.66 10.50 -13.66
N ASP A 227 10.94 10.47 -14.96
CA ASP A 227 10.28 11.33 -15.94
C ASP A 227 8.93 10.72 -16.39
N GLY A 228 8.22 11.38 -17.30
CA GLY A 228 6.93 10.89 -17.79
C GLY A 228 7.00 9.50 -18.43
N LYS A 229 8.13 9.12 -19.04
CA LYS A 229 8.33 7.79 -19.61
C LYS A 229 8.51 6.75 -18.50
N ALA A 230 9.41 7.01 -17.55
CA ALA A 230 9.68 6.12 -16.43
C ALA A 230 8.45 5.91 -15.53
N LEU A 231 7.60 6.94 -15.36
CA LEU A 231 6.32 6.81 -14.66
C LEU A 231 5.35 5.87 -15.39
N ARG A 232 5.26 5.96 -16.73
CA ARG A 232 4.46 5.01 -17.53
C ARG A 232 4.99 3.59 -17.43
N GLU A 233 6.31 3.40 -17.41
CA GLU A 233 6.93 2.09 -17.18
C GLU A 233 6.59 1.53 -15.79
N CYS A 234 6.63 2.36 -14.74
CA CYS A 234 6.21 1.96 -13.40
C CYS A 234 4.72 1.60 -13.34
N ARG A 235 3.87 2.34 -14.04
CA ARG A 235 2.44 2.03 -14.15
C ARG A 235 2.20 0.72 -14.89
N ALA A 236 2.82 0.52 -16.06
CA ALA A 236 2.74 -0.72 -16.83
C ALA A 236 3.26 -1.92 -16.02
N TYR A 237 4.28 -1.72 -15.20
CA TYR A 237 4.77 -2.71 -14.26
C TYR A 237 3.70 -3.10 -13.23
N GLY A 238 2.99 -2.13 -12.64
CA GLY A 238 1.83 -2.39 -11.77
C GLY A 238 0.71 -3.17 -12.46
N GLN A 239 0.38 -2.81 -13.70
CA GLN A 239 -0.61 -3.53 -14.52
C GLN A 239 -0.21 -4.99 -14.77
N MET A 240 1.06 -5.23 -15.09
CA MET A 240 1.60 -6.57 -15.27
C MET A 240 1.51 -7.40 -13.98
N LEU A 241 1.87 -6.81 -12.83
CA LEU A 241 1.79 -7.49 -11.54
C LEU A 241 0.35 -7.86 -11.16
N ALA A 242 -0.61 -6.95 -11.38
CA ALA A 242 -2.02 -7.23 -11.15
C ALA A 242 -2.51 -8.44 -11.96
N LYS A 243 -2.18 -8.50 -13.26
CA LYS A 243 -2.50 -9.68 -14.11
C LYS A 243 -1.86 -10.96 -13.60
N LYS A 244 -0.58 -10.90 -13.22
CA LYS A 244 0.17 -12.08 -12.77
C LYS A 244 -0.29 -12.59 -11.41
N TRP A 245 -0.82 -11.71 -10.55
CA TRP A 245 -1.18 -12.02 -9.17
C TRP A 245 -2.69 -12.06 -8.94
N ALA A 246 -3.50 -11.99 -10.00
CA ALA A 246 -4.95 -12.12 -9.94
C ALA A 246 -5.35 -13.46 -9.29
N LEU A 247 -6.34 -13.42 -8.40
CA LEU A 247 -6.94 -14.61 -7.79
C LEU A 247 -8.24 -15.02 -8.50
N HIS A 248 -8.73 -14.19 -9.41
CA HIS A 248 -9.98 -14.33 -10.14
C HIS A 248 -9.76 -14.01 -11.62
N GLU A 249 -10.73 -14.37 -12.47
CA GLU A 249 -10.67 -14.01 -13.88
C GLU A 249 -10.84 -12.51 -14.06
N LEU A 250 -9.84 -11.87 -14.67
CA LEU A 250 -9.90 -10.45 -14.97
C LEU A 250 -10.70 -10.23 -16.26
N ASN A 251 -11.70 -9.35 -16.20
CA ASN A 251 -12.36 -8.80 -17.39
C ASN A 251 -11.44 -7.79 -18.08
N VAL A 252 -10.31 -8.26 -18.60
CA VAL A 252 -9.41 -7.41 -19.38
C VAL A 252 -10.04 -7.24 -20.74
N THR A 253 -10.64 -6.08 -21.01
CA THR A 253 -10.92 -5.69 -22.39
C THR A 253 -9.57 -5.67 -23.11
N PRO A 254 -9.35 -6.48 -24.15
CA PRO A 254 -8.08 -6.48 -24.85
C PRO A 254 -7.84 -5.06 -25.35
N MET A 255 -6.75 -4.44 -24.90
CA MET A 255 -6.28 -3.20 -25.50
C MET A 255 -6.03 -3.51 -26.97
N SER A 256 -6.90 -3.00 -27.84
CA SER A 256 -6.59 -2.85 -29.25
C SER A 256 -5.37 -1.94 -29.33
N VAL A 257 -4.23 -2.54 -29.64
CA VAL A 257 -3.08 -1.78 -30.15
C VAL A 257 -3.49 -1.34 -31.55
N GLU A 258 -4.26 -0.25 -31.63
CA GLU A 258 -4.35 0.49 -32.88
C GLU A 258 -3.00 1.15 -33.09
N SER A 259 -2.15 0.42 -33.82
CA SER A 259 -1.01 1.00 -34.50
C SER A 259 -1.55 1.90 -35.62
N THR A 260 -1.96 3.12 -35.29
CA THR A 260 -1.98 4.17 -36.31
C THR A 260 -0.55 4.37 -36.79
N PRO A 261 -0.26 4.16 -38.09
CA PRO A 261 1.04 4.53 -38.63
C PRO A 261 1.21 6.03 -38.42
N ALA A 262 2.31 6.43 -37.77
CA ALA A 262 2.70 7.82 -37.76
C ALA A 262 3.03 8.22 -39.20
N GLU A 263 2.11 8.95 -39.84
CA GLU A 263 2.47 9.72 -41.03
C GLU A 263 3.63 10.66 -40.68
N PRO A 264 4.60 10.85 -41.57
CA PRO A 264 5.72 11.74 -41.30
C PRO A 264 5.18 13.17 -41.24
N LEU A 265 4.97 13.69 -40.03
CA LEU A 265 4.75 15.12 -39.85
C LEU A 265 6.02 15.83 -40.33
N SER A 266 5.88 16.54 -41.46
CA SER A 266 6.88 17.52 -41.87
C SER A 266 7.10 18.49 -40.71
N ALA A 267 8.36 18.71 -40.37
CA ALA A 267 8.74 19.75 -39.43
C ALA A 267 8.28 21.12 -39.98
N GLN A 268 7.09 21.54 -39.55
CA GLN A 268 6.69 22.94 -39.58
C GLN A 268 6.76 23.43 -38.15
N VAL A 269 7.76 24.28 -37.91
CA VAL A 269 7.89 25.07 -36.69
C VAL A 269 6.61 25.89 -36.55
N PRO A 270 5.78 25.71 -35.50
CA PRO A 270 4.67 26.61 -35.27
C PRO A 270 5.23 27.97 -34.90
N GLU A 271 4.83 29.00 -35.65
CA GLU A 271 5.08 30.39 -35.30
C GLU A 271 4.54 30.67 -33.90
N THR A 272 5.32 31.43 -33.13
CA THR A 272 4.95 31.98 -31.82
C THR A 272 3.61 32.70 -31.90
N PRO A 273 2.60 32.34 -31.08
CA PRO A 273 1.40 33.15 -30.96
C PRO A 273 1.78 34.49 -30.34
N LYS A 274 1.42 35.56 -31.05
CA LYS A 274 1.56 36.94 -30.59
C LYS A 274 0.81 37.14 -29.28
N ASN A 275 1.45 37.85 -28.35
CA ASN A 275 0.85 38.44 -27.15
C ASN A 275 -0.53 39.04 -27.45
N VAL A 276 -1.57 38.46 -26.87
CA VAL A 276 -2.88 39.10 -26.73
C VAL A 276 -2.99 39.54 -25.28
N ALA A 277 -3.20 40.84 -25.06
CA ALA A 277 -3.48 41.38 -23.73
C ALA A 277 -4.81 40.82 -23.21
N HIS A 278 -4.84 40.31 -21.98
CA HIS A 278 -6.04 39.73 -21.35
C HIS A 278 -6.46 40.53 -20.10
N GLY A 279 -7.77 40.65 -19.90
CA GLY A 279 -8.41 41.57 -18.95
C GLY A 279 -8.53 41.05 -17.50
N ASP A 280 -8.94 41.95 -16.60
CA ASP A 280 -8.83 41.87 -15.13
C ASP A 280 -9.65 40.77 -14.39
N ASP A 281 -10.33 39.86 -15.09
CA ASP A 281 -11.32 38.93 -14.51
C ASP A 281 -10.93 37.44 -14.67
N CYS A 282 -9.75 37.07 -14.18
CA CYS A 282 -9.22 35.71 -14.27
C CYS A 282 -9.63 34.82 -13.08
N GLN A 283 -10.29 33.69 -13.36
CA GLN A 283 -10.70 32.67 -12.40
C GLN A 283 -9.51 31.84 -11.88
N CYS A 284 -9.22 31.88 -10.58
CA CYS A 284 -8.25 30.99 -9.93
C CYS A 284 -8.83 29.58 -9.77
N MET A 285 -7.95 28.58 -9.71
CA MET A 285 -8.35 27.18 -9.58
C MET A 285 -7.61 26.52 -8.43
N ILE A 286 -8.31 25.79 -7.57
CA ILE A 286 -7.71 25.06 -6.45
C ILE A 286 -7.65 23.57 -6.74
N CYS A 287 -6.50 22.96 -6.50
CA CYS A 287 -6.37 21.51 -6.50
C CYS A 287 -7.09 20.93 -5.28
N THR A 288 -8.15 20.17 -5.50
CA THR A 288 -8.96 19.55 -4.43
C THR A 288 -8.23 18.48 -3.62
N VAL A 289 -7.02 18.08 -4.03
CA VAL A 289 -6.24 17.02 -3.37
C VAL A 289 -5.17 17.56 -2.43
N CYS A 290 -4.50 18.65 -2.79
CA CYS A 290 -3.40 19.23 -2.00
C CYS A 290 -3.57 20.71 -1.68
N ASN A 291 -4.67 21.32 -2.11
CA ASN A 291 -5.03 22.73 -1.91
C ASN A 291 -4.07 23.74 -2.56
N TRP A 292 -3.22 23.31 -3.48
CA TRP A 292 -2.44 24.25 -4.29
C TRP A 292 -3.35 25.05 -5.23
N VAL A 293 -3.14 26.36 -5.29
CA VAL A 293 -3.96 27.29 -6.08
C VAL A 293 -3.19 27.71 -7.33
N TYR A 294 -3.77 27.46 -8.50
CA TYR A 294 -3.37 28.07 -9.74
C TYR A 294 -3.91 29.50 -9.81
N ASP A 295 -3.01 30.48 -9.84
CA ASP A 295 -3.33 31.87 -10.15
C ASP A 295 -2.93 32.16 -11.61
N PRO A 296 -3.88 32.50 -12.49
CA PRO A 296 -3.58 32.95 -13.85
C PRO A 296 -2.59 34.11 -13.90
N ALA A 297 -2.52 34.98 -12.88
CA ALA A 297 -1.56 36.09 -12.84
C ALA A 297 -0.11 35.61 -12.72
N THR A 298 0.12 34.46 -12.09
CA THR A 298 1.46 33.86 -11.95
C THR A 298 1.75 32.82 -13.03
N GLY A 299 0.73 32.12 -13.50
CA GLY A 299 0.90 30.95 -14.36
C GLY A 299 1.66 29.81 -13.64
N GLU A 300 2.28 28.93 -14.42
CA GLU A 300 3.24 27.92 -13.96
C GLU A 300 4.33 27.72 -15.03
N PRO A 301 5.35 28.62 -15.08
CA PRO A 301 6.35 28.62 -16.15
C PRO A 301 7.17 27.32 -16.25
N ASN A 302 7.33 26.58 -15.15
CA ASN A 302 8.07 25.31 -15.16
C ASN A 302 7.36 24.22 -15.98
N GLN A 303 6.08 24.41 -16.27
CA GLN A 303 5.27 23.52 -17.11
C GLN A 303 4.86 24.20 -18.43
N GLY A 304 5.52 25.30 -18.80
CA GLY A 304 5.23 26.02 -20.05
C GLY A 304 3.91 26.80 -20.02
N VAL A 305 3.39 27.11 -18.83
CA VAL A 305 2.20 27.94 -18.65
C VAL A 305 2.65 29.33 -18.21
N GLU A 306 2.67 30.29 -19.13
CA GLU A 306 3.16 31.63 -18.84
C GLU A 306 2.22 32.44 -17.91
N PRO A 307 2.73 33.44 -17.18
CA PRO A 307 1.90 34.38 -16.44
C PRO A 307 0.87 35.05 -17.36
N GLY A 308 -0.37 35.13 -16.91
CA GLY A 308 -1.52 35.63 -17.65
C GLY A 308 -2.32 34.56 -18.41
N THR A 309 -1.95 33.28 -18.34
CA THR A 309 -2.68 32.20 -19.01
C THR A 309 -4.00 31.89 -18.28
N PRO A 310 -5.19 32.01 -18.90
CA PRO A 310 -6.45 31.60 -18.28
C PRO A 310 -6.57 30.07 -18.21
N TRP A 311 -7.33 29.54 -17.24
CA TRP A 311 -7.44 28.08 -17.02
C TRP A 311 -7.88 27.27 -18.25
N GLU A 312 -8.73 27.86 -19.09
CA GLU A 312 -9.20 27.26 -20.34
C GLU A 312 -8.07 27.03 -21.35
N GLN A 313 -7.00 27.84 -21.29
CA GLN A 313 -5.83 27.75 -22.16
C GLN A 313 -4.66 26.97 -21.54
N VAL A 314 -4.76 26.61 -20.26
CA VAL A 314 -3.78 25.71 -19.63
C VAL A 314 -3.83 24.36 -20.35
N PRO A 315 -2.71 23.81 -20.84
CA PRO A 315 -2.73 22.57 -21.60
C PRO A 315 -3.25 21.38 -20.79
N ASP A 316 -3.92 20.40 -21.43
CA ASP A 316 -4.46 19.21 -20.74
C ASP A 316 -3.39 18.33 -20.07
N HIS A 317 -2.12 18.50 -20.46
CA HIS A 317 -0.98 17.83 -19.84
C HIS A 317 -0.45 18.54 -18.59
N PHE A 318 -1.06 19.65 -18.16
CA PHE A 318 -0.72 20.35 -16.93
C PHE A 318 -0.97 19.46 -15.71
N LEU A 319 0.00 19.44 -14.80
CA LEU A 319 -0.07 18.71 -13.54
C LEU A 319 0.02 19.69 -12.37
N CYS A 320 -0.72 19.45 -11.29
CA CYS A 320 -0.55 20.23 -10.07
C CYS A 320 0.93 20.15 -9.60
N PRO A 321 1.64 21.28 -9.36
CA PRO A 321 3.05 21.25 -8.93
C PRO A 321 3.30 20.51 -7.61
N GLU A 322 2.29 20.46 -6.73
CA GLU A 322 2.39 19.84 -5.41
C GLU A 322 2.05 18.35 -5.42
N CYS A 323 0.94 17.95 -6.06
CA CYS A 323 0.46 16.55 -6.03
C CYS A 323 0.56 15.82 -7.37
N ASN A 324 0.93 16.52 -8.44
CA ASN A 324 1.18 15.98 -9.77
C ASN A 324 -0.02 15.25 -10.41
N LEU A 325 -1.24 15.63 -10.01
CA LEU A 325 -2.50 15.20 -10.61
C LEU A 325 -2.93 16.17 -11.72
N GLY A 326 -3.70 15.67 -12.68
CA GLY A 326 -4.10 16.42 -13.87
C GLY A 326 -5.08 17.55 -13.59
N LYS A 327 -5.49 18.26 -14.65
CA LYS A 327 -6.47 19.36 -14.57
C LYS A 327 -7.84 18.94 -14.03
N ASP A 328 -8.17 17.65 -14.07
CA ASP A 328 -9.44 17.07 -13.65
C ASP A 328 -9.73 17.24 -12.16
N VAL A 329 -8.70 17.41 -11.32
CA VAL A 329 -8.86 17.59 -9.86
C VAL A 329 -8.98 19.04 -9.41
N PHE A 330 -9.07 19.99 -10.35
CA PHE A 330 -9.12 21.42 -10.04
C PHE A 330 -10.55 21.96 -10.04
N ALA A 331 -10.88 22.75 -9.02
CA ALA A 331 -12.17 23.41 -8.86
C ALA A 331 -12.03 24.95 -8.88
N PRO A 332 -13.04 25.71 -9.33
CA PRO A 332 -13.03 27.17 -9.25
C PRO A 332 -12.82 27.66 -7.82
N HIS A 333 -11.92 28.63 -7.64
CA HIS A 333 -11.57 29.23 -6.35
C HIS A 333 -11.64 30.77 -6.39
N ALA A 334 -12.21 31.38 -5.36
CA ALA A 334 -12.38 32.83 -5.30
C ALA A 334 -11.06 33.54 -4.96
N LYS A 335 -10.73 34.59 -5.71
CA LYS A 335 -9.48 35.35 -5.55
C LYS A 335 -9.29 35.99 -4.16
N SER A 336 -10.38 36.21 -3.41
CA SER A 336 -10.35 36.81 -2.06
C SER A 336 -9.74 35.93 -0.97
N GLU A 337 -9.48 34.64 -1.26
CA GLU A 337 -8.98 33.66 -0.28
C GLU A 337 -7.49 33.30 -0.48
N VAL A 338 -6.82 33.86 -1.49
CA VAL A 338 -5.42 33.55 -1.89
C VAL A 338 -4.40 34.45 -1.18
N ALA A 339 -4.74 34.99 0.00
CA ALA A 339 -3.90 35.97 0.73
C ALA A 339 -2.74 35.35 1.52
#